data_AF-A0A9P1GRA6-F1
#
_entry.id   AF-A0A9P1GRA6-F1
#
_cell.length_a   1.000
_cell.length_b   1.000
_cell.length_c   1.000
_cell.angle_alpha   90.00
_cell.angle_beta   90.00
_cell.angle_gamma   90.00
#
_symmetry.space_group_name_H-M   'P 1'
#
loop_
_entity.id
_entity.type
_entity.pdbx_description
1 polymer ?
#
loop_
_entity_poly.entity_id
_entity_poly.type
_entity_poly.pdbx_seq_one_letter_code
_entity_poly.pdbx_strand_id
1 'polypeptide(L)'
;MIFGAAEILMKVVKAQIHLWFAPRFQVHRVTGLIFLLQFFAAFYLYIFNYEHYLKTPLVWTLGMTGFLQSVTASCTFTFMPNIADPGFIAMSDKAPLSYKFIVENSFFSMLLAFQYCYMDNKIFEMIRAVPPIEILFVFLPYYIRPLWPTTRIRTALENAKNKSEKNRFFYHASTYIVKVFYSFAKHYIGFFLNYIRFLGRITPEDQKTIHGILITSSYMTTIALFLHTLKFKGWLGPRTATVAYEGAYLITAWFYWQFLGTIAANLDLALLCFIGMVLNFAPKGIWHAYQAFVLAYLWHARASATSMPVSTLPPLLSLPAMIMGQA
;
A
#
# COMPACT_ATOMS: atom_id res chain seq x y z
N MET A 1 -33.81 -18.02 27.70
CA MET A 1 -32.52 -17.40 27.29
C MET A 1 -32.03 -17.84 25.90
N ILE A 2 -32.10 -19.12 25.52
CA ILE A 2 -31.60 -19.61 24.21
C ILE A 2 -32.32 -18.98 23.00
N PHE A 3 -33.65 -18.77 23.06
CA PHE A 3 -34.41 -18.14 21.97
C PHE A 3 -34.02 -16.68 21.68
N GLY A 4 -33.57 -15.92 22.68
CA GLY A 4 -33.12 -14.54 22.49
C GLY A 4 -31.80 -14.43 21.73
N ALA A 5 -30.87 -15.37 21.96
CA ALA A 5 -29.58 -15.40 21.27
C ALA A 5 -29.73 -15.69 19.76
N ALA A 6 -30.62 -16.63 19.40
CA ALA A 6 -30.90 -16.97 18.00
C ALA A 6 -31.54 -15.80 17.24
N GLU A 7 -32.48 -15.08 17.86
CA GLU A 7 -33.11 -13.92 17.23
C GLU A 7 -32.12 -12.77 17.01
N ILE A 8 -31.25 -12.48 17.99
CA ILE A 8 -30.19 -11.49 17.86
C ILE A 8 -29.23 -11.89 16.74
N LEU A 9 -28.80 -13.15 16.69
CA LEU A 9 -27.93 -13.66 15.63
C LEU A 9 -28.56 -13.49 14.25
N MET A 10 -29.84 -13.86 14.09
CA MET A 10 -30.56 -13.71 12.82
C MET A 10 -30.71 -12.24 12.40
N LYS A 11 -30.95 -11.33 13.35
CA LYS A 11 -30.98 -9.87 13.09
C LYS A 11 -29.62 -9.37 12.61
N VAL A 12 -28.54 -9.81 13.24
CA VAL A 12 -27.17 -9.48 12.84
C VAL A 12 -26.87 -10.03 11.44
N VAL A 13 -27.16 -11.30 11.17
CA VAL A 13 -26.94 -11.93 9.86
C VAL A 13 -27.72 -11.20 8.76
N LYS A 14 -29.00 -10.91 8.97
CA LYS A 14 -29.81 -10.14 8.01
C LYS A 14 -29.24 -8.74 7.76
N ALA A 15 -28.79 -8.05 8.82
CA ALA A 15 -28.15 -6.74 8.69
C ALA A 15 -26.85 -6.83 7.90
N GLN A 16 -26.03 -7.86 8.09
CA GLN A 16 -24.81 -8.10 7.32
C GLN A 16 -25.12 -8.42 5.85
N ILE A 17 -26.09 -9.28 5.57
CA ILE A 17 -26.50 -9.58 4.18
C ILE A 17 -26.95 -8.29 3.49
N HIS A 18 -27.80 -7.49 4.14
CA HIS A 18 -28.23 -6.22 3.57
C HIS A 18 -27.07 -5.22 3.39
N LEU A 19 -26.10 -5.22 4.31
CA LEU A 19 -24.91 -4.37 4.20
C LEU A 19 -24.10 -4.69 2.95
N TRP A 20 -23.93 -5.95 2.58
CA TRP A 20 -23.06 -6.37 1.48
C TRP A 20 -23.77 -6.55 0.14
N PHE A 21 -25.05 -6.93 0.16
CA PHE A 21 -25.79 -7.35 -1.04
C PHE A 21 -26.97 -6.46 -1.43
N ALA A 22 -27.14 -5.28 -0.82
CA ALA A 22 -28.16 -4.35 -1.31
C ALA A 22 -27.83 -3.89 -2.76
N PRO A 23 -28.84 -3.67 -3.62
CA PRO A 23 -28.63 -3.31 -5.03
C PRO A 23 -27.82 -2.02 -5.21
N ARG A 24 -28.00 -1.05 -4.31
CA ARG A 24 -27.29 0.22 -4.35
C ARG A 24 -25.82 0.01 -3.97
N PHE A 25 -24.93 0.29 -4.92
CA PHE A 25 -23.47 0.16 -4.77
C PHE A 25 -23.00 -1.30 -4.63
N GLN A 26 -23.75 -2.25 -5.17
CA GLN A 26 -23.48 -3.69 -5.02
C GLN A 26 -22.06 -4.08 -5.45
N VAL A 27 -21.60 -3.62 -6.62
CA VAL A 27 -20.25 -3.92 -7.13
C VAL A 27 -19.16 -3.47 -6.14
N HIS A 28 -19.25 -2.23 -5.64
CA HIS A 28 -18.31 -1.72 -4.64
C HIS A 28 -18.35 -2.53 -3.32
N ARG A 29 -19.54 -2.89 -2.84
CA ARG A 29 -19.68 -3.68 -1.61
C ARG A 29 -19.11 -5.08 -1.76
N VAL A 30 -19.41 -5.77 -2.86
CA VAL A 30 -18.92 -7.13 -3.13
C VAL A 30 -17.40 -7.12 -3.29
N THR A 31 -16.84 -6.20 -4.08
CA THR A 31 -15.37 -6.06 -4.20
C THR A 31 -14.70 -5.72 -2.86
N GLY A 32 -15.32 -4.87 -2.04
CA GLY A 32 -14.86 -4.58 -0.68
C GLY A 32 -14.90 -5.79 0.26
N LEU A 33 -15.95 -6.62 0.19
CA LEU A 33 -16.06 -7.86 0.96
C LEU A 33 -14.97 -8.87 0.56
N ILE A 34 -14.77 -9.06 -0.75
CA ILE A 34 -13.72 -9.94 -1.27
C ILE A 34 -12.35 -9.47 -0.78
N PHE A 35 -12.06 -8.17 -0.88
CA PHE A 35 -10.82 -7.61 -0.37
C PHE A 35 -10.64 -7.85 1.13
N LEU A 36 -11.68 -7.65 1.95
CA LEU A 36 -11.61 -7.91 3.40
C LEU A 36 -11.30 -9.37 3.70
N LEU A 37 -11.99 -10.31 3.04
CA LEU A 37 -11.75 -11.74 3.21
C LEU A 37 -10.31 -12.11 2.80
N GLN A 38 -9.83 -11.59 1.67
CA GLN A 38 -8.44 -11.79 1.24
C GLN A 38 -7.44 -11.18 2.21
N PHE A 39 -7.70 -9.99 2.73
CA PHE A 39 -6.83 -9.31 3.68
C PHE A 39 -6.68 -10.13 4.96
N PHE A 40 -7.79 -10.57 5.57
CA PHE A 40 -7.74 -11.38 6.79
C PHE A 40 -7.11 -12.75 6.55
N ALA A 41 -7.39 -13.40 5.42
CA ALA A 41 -6.75 -14.67 5.04
C ALA A 41 -5.25 -14.51 4.83
N ALA A 42 -4.82 -13.48 4.10
CA ALA A 42 -3.41 -13.18 3.85
C ALA A 42 -2.67 -12.85 5.15
N PHE A 43 -3.27 -12.02 6.02
CA PHE A 43 -2.71 -11.67 7.31
C PHE A 43 -2.58 -12.90 8.23
N TYR A 44 -3.62 -13.73 8.31
CA TYR A 44 -3.60 -14.98 9.07
C TYR A 44 -2.50 -15.93 8.58
N LEU A 45 -2.48 -16.22 7.27
CA LEU A 45 -1.47 -17.11 6.70
C LEU A 45 -0.07 -16.52 6.83
N TYR A 46 0.11 -15.21 6.66
CA TYR A 46 1.40 -14.56 6.84
C TYR A 46 1.99 -14.79 8.25
N ILE A 47 1.15 -14.67 9.30
CA ILE A 47 1.57 -14.82 10.69
C ILE A 47 1.77 -16.29 11.06
N PHE A 48 0.81 -17.15 10.71
CA PHE A 48 0.72 -18.50 11.26
C PHE A 48 1.19 -19.60 10.30
N ASN A 49 1.25 -19.35 8.99
CA ASN A 49 1.64 -20.34 7.98
C ASN A 49 2.20 -19.69 6.70
N TYR A 50 3.35 -19.01 6.84
CA TYR A 50 3.95 -18.22 5.76
C TYR A 50 4.30 -19.08 4.53
N GLU A 51 4.72 -20.33 4.74
CA GLU A 51 4.98 -21.27 3.64
C GLU A 51 3.73 -21.57 2.80
N HIS A 52 2.56 -21.68 3.44
CA HIS A 52 1.30 -21.81 2.70
C HIS A 52 0.90 -20.50 2.04
N TYR A 53 1.10 -19.36 2.70
CA TYR A 53 0.85 -18.04 2.10
C TYR A 53 1.55 -17.92 0.74
N LEU A 54 2.84 -18.26 0.64
CA LEU A 54 3.63 -18.22 -0.59
C LEU A 54 3.07 -19.06 -1.74
N LYS A 55 2.31 -20.12 -1.44
CA LYS A 55 1.71 -21.02 -2.43
C LYS A 55 0.34 -20.55 -2.91
N THR A 56 -0.25 -19.58 -2.22
CA THR A 56 -1.60 -19.08 -2.52
C THR A 56 -1.55 -17.91 -3.50
N PRO A 57 -2.62 -17.67 -4.28
CA PRO A 57 -2.70 -16.46 -5.10
C PRO A 57 -2.81 -15.18 -4.25
N LEU A 58 -2.99 -15.26 -2.93
CA LEU A 58 -3.07 -14.09 -2.04
C LEU A 58 -1.78 -13.27 -2.02
N VAL A 59 -0.65 -13.86 -2.42
CA VAL A 59 0.64 -13.15 -2.54
C VAL A 59 0.55 -11.98 -3.50
N TRP A 60 -0.29 -12.03 -4.53
CA TRP A 60 -0.43 -10.93 -5.50
C TRP A 60 -1.87 -10.43 -5.66
N THR A 61 -2.87 -11.30 -5.45
CA THR A 61 -4.28 -10.92 -5.65
C THR A 61 -4.78 -9.88 -4.64
N LEU A 62 -4.22 -9.81 -3.43
CA LEU A 62 -4.63 -8.83 -2.42
C LEU A 62 -4.42 -7.39 -2.91
N GLY A 63 -3.28 -7.10 -3.55
CA GLY A 63 -3.03 -5.80 -4.16
C GLY A 63 -4.01 -5.51 -5.29
N MET A 64 -4.24 -6.48 -6.18
CA MET A 64 -5.14 -6.34 -7.32
C MET A 64 -6.60 -6.10 -6.90
N THR A 65 -7.11 -6.83 -5.90
CA THR A 65 -8.46 -6.63 -5.39
C THR A 65 -8.59 -5.30 -4.65
N GLY A 66 -7.53 -4.85 -3.96
CA GLY A 66 -7.47 -3.52 -3.38
C GLY A 66 -7.58 -2.42 -4.44
N PHE A 67 -6.86 -2.57 -5.55
CA PHE A 67 -6.98 -1.65 -6.68
C PHE A 67 -8.38 -1.67 -7.31
N LEU A 68 -8.95 -2.84 -7.59
CA LEU A 68 -10.31 -2.96 -8.11
C LEU A 68 -11.35 -2.31 -7.16
N GLN A 69 -11.21 -2.53 -5.85
CA GLN A 69 -12.07 -1.90 -4.85
C GLN A 69 -11.99 -0.37 -4.90
N SER A 70 -10.78 0.19 -5.08
CA SER A 70 -10.57 1.63 -5.15
C SER A 70 -11.15 2.25 -6.44
N VAL A 71 -11.08 1.52 -7.56
CA VAL A 71 -11.69 1.93 -8.83
C VAL A 71 -13.21 1.90 -8.73
N THR A 72 -13.79 0.81 -8.21
CA THR A 72 -15.24 0.73 -8.04
C THR A 72 -15.74 1.79 -7.05
N ALA A 73 -14.99 2.12 -6.00
CA ALA A 73 -15.29 3.24 -5.11
C ALA A 73 -15.33 4.58 -5.85
N SER A 74 -14.36 4.82 -6.74
CA SER A 74 -14.26 6.04 -7.55
C SER A 74 -15.43 6.21 -8.53
N CYS A 75 -15.96 5.11 -9.06
CA CYS A 75 -17.17 5.11 -9.89
C CYS A 75 -18.47 5.24 -9.07
N THR A 76 -18.43 4.85 -7.79
CA THR A 76 -19.62 4.73 -6.93
C THR A 76 -19.92 6.01 -6.14
N PHE A 77 -18.88 6.65 -5.59
CA PHE A 77 -19.02 7.76 -4.64
C PHE A 77 -18.93 9.15 -5.29
N THR A 78 -19.42 9.28 -6.51
CA THR A 78 -19.40 10.54 -7.29
C THR A 78 -20.21 11.67 -6.65
N PHE A 79 -21.08 11.36 -5.69
CA PHE A 79 -21.87 12.32 -4.93
C PHE A 79 -21.11 13.00 -3.78
N MET A 80 -19.86 12.58 -3.51
CA MET A 80 -19.02 13.18 -2.46
C MET A 80 -18.48 14.55 -2.90
N PRO A 81 -18.15 15.46 -1.96
CA PRO A 81 -17.69 16.80 -2.31
C PRO A 81 -16.35 16.77 -3.04
N ASN A 82 -16.26 17.51 -4.14
CA ASN A 82 -15.07 17.58 -4.99
C ASN A 82 -14.09 18.69 -4.54
N ILE A 83 -13.53 18.55 -3.33
CA ILE A 83 -12.70 19.57 -2.68
C ILE A 83 -11.23 19.13 -2.53
N ALA A 84 -10.32 20.10 -2.38
CA ALA A 84 -8.87 19.82 -2.26
C ALA A 84 -8.44 19.28 -0.88
N ASP A 85 -9.21 19.61 0.16
CA ASP A 85 -9.07 18.98 1.48
C ASP A 85 -9.50 17.51 1.36
N PRO A 86 -8.65 16.53 1.71
CA PRO A 86 -9.02 15.13 1.61
C PRO A 86 -10.22 14.74 2.47
N GLY A 87 -10.50 15.49 3.56
CA GLY A 87 -11.57 15.16 4.51
C GLY A 87 -11.41 13.79 5.14
N PHE A 88 -10.19 13.25 5.10
CA PHE A 88 -9.86 11.89 5.48
C PHE A 88 -9.89 11.72 7.01
N ILE A 89 -10.12 10.48 7.46
CA ILE A 89 -10.43 10.20 8.87
C ILE A 89 -9.35 10.66 9.85
N ALA A 90 -8.08 10.55 9.44
CA ALA A 90 -6.93 10.97 10.24
C ALA A 90 -6.72 12.50 10.28
N MET A 91 -7.46 13.26 9.47
CA MET A 91 -7.24 14.71 9.34
C MET A 91 -8.40 15.54 9.88
N SER A 92 -9.52 14.89 10.23
CA SER A 92 -10.75 15.59 10.62
C SER A 92 -11.78 14.69 11.31
N ASP A 93 -12.47 15.25 12.32
CA ASP A 93 -13.70 14.68 12.88
C ASP A 93 -14.97 15.12 12.15
N LYS A 94 -14.99 16.32 11.55
CA LYS A 94 -16.21 16.90 10.95
C LYS A 94 -16.30 16.82 9.42
N ALA A 95 -15.18 16.67 8.72
CA ALA A 95 -15.14 16.72 7.27
C ALA A 95 -15.71 15.44 6.65
N PRO A 96 -16.52 15.56 5.58
CA PRO A 96 -16.79 14.44 4.70
C PRO A 96 -15.55 14.11 3.86
N LEU A 97 -15.39 12.83 3.48
CA LEU A 97 -14.34 12.40 2.55
C LEU A 97 -14.48 13.12 1.20
N SER A 98 -13.38 13.63 0.66
CA SER A 98 -13.38 14.25 -0.66
C SER A 98 -13.45 13.22 -1.78
N TYR A 99 -14.24 13.50 -2.82
CA TYR A 99 -14.22 12.70 -4.04
C TYR A 99 -12.83 12.65 -4.68
N LYS A 100 -12.07 13.76 -4.63
CA LYS A 100 -10.67 13.79 -5.13
C LYS A 100 -9.81 12.79 -4.39
N PHE A 101 -10.00 12.63 -3.08
CA PHE A 101 -9.26 11.66 -2.29
C PHE A 101 -9.61 10.22 -2.67
N ILE A 102 -10.89 9.93 -2.91
CA ILE A 102 -11.34 8.59 -3.35
C ILE A 102 -10.67 8.22 -4.67
N VAL A 103 -10.69 9.12 -5.66
CA VAL A 103 -10.04 8.89 -6.95
C VAL A 103 -8.52 8.82 -6.78
N GLU A 104 -7.90 9.71 -6.02
CA GLU A 104 -6.47 9.67 -5.71
C GLU A 104 -6.04 8.36 -5.05
N ASN A 105 -6.87 7.78 -4.17
CA ASN A 105 -6.58 6.51 -3.53
C ASN A 105 -6.43 5.37 -4.55
N SER A 106 -7.14 5.44 -5.68
CA SER A 106 -6.97 4.44 -6.75
C SER A 106 -5.57 4.45 -7.37
N PHE A 107 -4.90 5.60 -7.41
CA PHE A 107 -3.50 5.68 -7.80
C PHE A 107 -2.60 4.96 -6.78
N PHE A 108 -2.80 5.21 -5.49
CA PHE A 108 -1.99 4.55 -4.45
C PHE A 108 -2.24 3.04 -4.40
N SER A 109 -3.49 2.60 -4.53
CA SER A 109 -3.83 1.17 -4.64
C SER A 109 -3.27 0.53 -5.91
N MET A 110 -3.20 1.25 -7.03
CA MET A 110 -2.55 0.78 -8.26
C MET A 110 -1.04 0.57 -8.06
N LEU A 111 -0.35 1.52 -7.41
CA LEU A 111 1.08 1.38 -7.11
C LEU A 111 1.33 0.15 -6.24
N LEU A 112 0.49 -0.05 -5.23
CA LEU A 112 0.58 -1.20 -4.35
C LEU A 112 0.30 -2.51 -5.08
N ALA A 113 -0.73 -2.54 -5.94
CA ALA A 113 -1.05 -3.70 -6.78
C ALA A 113 0.12 -4.09 -7.69
N PHE A 114 0.75 -3.10 -8.32
CA PHE A 114 1.97 -3.33 -9.09
C PHE A 114 3.08 -3.89 -8.21
N GLN A 115 3.29 -3.32 -7.03
CA GLN A 115 4.36 -3.76 -6.13
C GLN A 115 4.17 -5.21 -5.68
N TYR A 116 2.93 -5.63 -5.40
CA TYR A 116 2.59 -7.03 -5.15
C TYR A 116 2.98 -7.94 -6.33
N CYS A 117 2.61 -7.56 -7.54
CA CYS A 117 2.99 -8.28 -8.75
C CYS A 117 4.51 -8.32 -8.97
N TYR A 118 5.21 -7.21 -8.70
CA TYR A 118 6.65 -7.11 -8.91
C TYR A 118 7.47 -7.88 -7.87
N MET A 119 6.91 -8.11 -6.67
CA MET A 119 7.52 -8.92 -5.62
C MET A 119 7.23 -10.41 -5.74
N ASP A 120 6.20 -10.80 -6.51
CA ASP A 120 5.94 -12.20 -6.84
C ASP A 120 6.97 -12.72 -7.85
N ASN A 121 7.65 -13.83 -7.55
CA ASN A 121 8.71 -14.35 -8.40
C ASN A 121 8.24 -14.71 -9.81
N LYS A 122 7.04 -15.28 -9.97
CA LYS A 122 6.54 -15.71 -11.28
C LYS A 122 6.16 -14.50 -12.15
N ILE A 123 5.49 -13.53 -11.54
CA ILE A 123 5.06 -12.32 -12.24
C ILE A 123 6.25 -11.39 -12.52
N PHE A 124 7.22 -11.32 -11.62
CA PHE A 124 8.47 -10.59 -11.82
C PHE A 124 9.19 -11.01 -13.09
N GLU A 125 9.36 -12.32 -13.34
CA GLU A 125 10.03 -12.79 -14.56
C GLU A 125 9.27 -12.37 -15.84
N MET A 126 7.93 -12.35 -15.81
CA MET A 126 7.13 -11.83 -16.91
C MET A 126 7.32 -10.33 -17.12
N ILE A 127 7.37 -9.55 -16.03
CA ILE A 127 7.59 -8.09 -16.09
C ILE A 127 9.00 -7.79 -16.61
N ARG A 128 10.01 -8.49 -16.10
CA ARG A 128 11.42 -8.33 -16.47
C ARG A 128 11.69 -8.65 -17.94
N ALA A 129 10.93 -9.58 -18.52
CA ALA A 129 11.01 -9.91 -19.95
C ALA A 129 10.60 -8.73 -20.86
N VAL A 130 9.93 -7.71 -20.32
CA VAL A 130 9.50 -6.52 -21.07
C VAL A 130 10.08 -5.26 -20.43
N PRO A 131 11.35 -4.88 -20.74
CA PRO A 131 12.05 -3.77 -20.11
C PRO A 131 11.27 -2.44 -20.03
N PRO A 132 10.50 -2.01 -21.06
CA PRO A 132 9.73 -0.78 -20.95
C PRO A 132 8.68 -0.80 -19.83
N ILE A 133 8.07 -1.98 -19.57
CA ILE A 133 7.09 -2.15 -18.49
C ILE A 133 7.81 -2.06 -17.15
N GLU A 134 8.90 -2.80 -16.98
CA GLU A 134 9.69 -2.75 -15.74
C GLU A 134 10.17 -1.32 -15.43
N ILE A 135 10.68 -0.59 -16.43
CA ILE A 135 11.14 0.79 -16.28
C ILE A 135 10.01 1.72 -15.82
N LEU A 136 8.84 1.62 -16.49
CA LEU A 136 7.69 2.46 -16.19
C LEU A 136 7.29 2.37 -14.72
N PHE A 137 7.33 1.17 -14.15
CA PHE A 137 6.84 0.95 -12.80
C PHE A 137 7.91 1.03 -11.71
N VAL A 138 9.17 0.75 -12.01
CA VAL A 138 10.28 0.88 -11.05
C VAL A 138 10.68 2.35 -10.88
N PHE A 139 10.77 3.11 -11.97
CA PHE A 139 11.36 4.46 -11.97
C PHE A 139 10.35 5.56 -12.27
N LEU A 140 9.35 5.28 -13.10
CA LEU A 140 8.42 6.30 -13.58
C LEU A 140 6.98 6.22 -13.01
N PRO A 141 6.67 5.56 -11.87
CA PRO A 141 5.28 5.46 -11.41
C PRO A 141 4.66 6.84 -11.11
N TYR A 142 5.49 7.83 -10.77
CA TYR A 142 5.03 9.20 -10.51
C TYR A 142 5.00 10.12 -11.74
N TYR A 143 5.50 9.69 -12.90
CA TYR A 143 5.31 10.44 -14.15
C TYR A 143 3.86 10.39 -14.60
N ILE A 144 3.16 9.29 -14.32
CA ILE A 144 1.73 9.14 -14.60
C ILE A 144 0.83 9.71 -13.49
N ARG A 145 1.40 10.15 -12.35
CA ARG A 145 0.65 10.77 -11.24
C ARG A 145 -0.28 11.91 -11.68
N PRO A 146 0.09 12.81 -12.61
CA PRO A 146 -0.77 13.90 -13.05
C PRO A 146 -2.11 13.47 -13.68
N LEU A 147 -2.26 12.18 -14.06
CA LEU A 147 -3.51 11.63 -14.58
C LEU A 147 -4.58 11.45 -13.49
N TRP A 148 -4.21 11.53 -12.21
CA TRP A 148 -5.13 11.47 -11.07
C TRP A 148 -5.28 12.83 -10.40
N PRO A 149 -6.45 13.15 -9.82
CA PRO A 149 -6.59 14.32 -8.97
C PRO A 149 -5.65 14.23 -7.75
N THR A 150 -5.30 15.37 -7.18
CA THR A 150 -4.43 15.47 -6.00
C THR A 150 -5.12 16.24 -4.90
N THR A 151 -5.21 15.63 -3.73
CA THR A 151 -5.58 16.30 -2.49
C THR A 151 -4.34 16.90 -1.81
N ARG A 152 -4.56 17.88 -0.94
CA ARG A 152 -3.47 18.62 -0.30
C ARG A 152 -3.59 18.51 1.21
N ILE A 153 -2.66 17.77 1.82
CA ILE A 153 -2.55 17.66 3.28
C ILE A 153 -2.40 19.06 3.94
N ARG A 154 -1.70 19.99 3.28
CA ARG A 154 -1.59 21.38 3.74
C ARG A 154 -2.96 22.06 3.88
N THR A 155 -3.86 21.84 2.92
CA THR A 155 -5.22 22.40 2.99
C THR A 155 -5.99 21.83 4.18
N ALA A 156 -5.79 20.56 4.52
CA ALA A 156 -6.36 19.98 5.73
C ALA A 156 -5.79 20.65 7.00
N LEU A 157 -4.50 20.98 7.06
CA LEU A 157 -3.90 21.70 8.21
C LEU A 157 -4.51 23.09 8.40
N GLU A 158 -4.68 23.83 7.31
CA GLU A 158 -5.22 25.20 7.31
C GLU A 158 -6.73 25.24 7.61
N ASN A 159 -7.46 24.14 7.38
CA ASN A 159 -8.90 24.10 7.58
C ASN A 159 -9.30 23.81 9.03
N ALA A 160 -9.42 24.89 9.82
CA ALA A 160 -9.86 24.82 11.21
C ALA A 160 -11.35 24.42 11.38
N LYS A 161 -12.20 24.67 10.37
CA LYS A 161 -13.65 24.36 10.43
C LYS A 161 -13.91 22.86 10.50
N ASN A 162 -13.00 22.08 9.92
CA ASN A 162 -13.08 20.62 9.87
C ASN A 162 -12.62 19.95 11.17
N LYS A 163 -12.23 20.70 12.21
CA LYS A 163 -11.79 20.14 13.49
C LYS A 163 -12.62 20.74 14.63
N SER A 164 -13.20 19.91 15.49
CA SER A 164 -13.71 20.43 16.76
C SER A 164 -12.57 20.99 17.61
N GLU A 165 -12.86 21.99 18.43
CA GLU A 165 -11.87 22.62 19.31
C GLU A 165 -11.19 21.60 20.23
N LYS A 166 -11.99 20.71 20.85
CA LYS A 166 -11.52 19.60 21.70
C LYS A 166 -10.57 18.63 20.98
N ASN A 167 -10.70 18.47 19.65
CA ASN A 167 -9.90 17.52 18.88
C ASN A 167 -8.83 18.18 18.01
N ARG A 168 -8.71 19.51 18.03
CA ARG A 168 -7.83 20.25 17.12
C ARG A 168 -6.38 19.80 17.21
N PHE A 169 -5.84 19.72 18.43
CA PHE A 169 -4.46 19.28 18.67
C PHE A 169 -4.22 17.86 18.16
N PHE A 170 -5.11 16.92 18.49
CA PHE A 170 -5.02 15.52 18.07
C PHE A 170 -4.95 15.39 16.55
N TYR A 171 -5.90 16.02 15.83
CA TYR A 171 -5.93 15.93 14.37
C TYR A 171 -4.80 16.71 13.70
N HIS A 172 -4.29 17.76 14.32
CA HIS A 172 -3.09 18.44 13.85
C HIS A 172 -1.88 17.50 13.92
N ALA A 173 -1.63 16.87 15.08
CA ALA A 173 -0.57 15.90 15.24
C ALA A 173 -0.69 14.71 14.27
N SER A 174 -1.88 14.12 14.17
CA SER A 174 -2.18 13.03 13.23
C SER A 174 -1.91 13.43 11.78
N THR A 175 -2.30 14.64 11.37
CA THR A 175 -2.02 15.15 10.02
C THR A 175 -0.52 15.23 9.71
N TYR A 176 0.32 15.60 10.70
CA TYR A 176 1.78 15.58 10.55
C TYR A 176 2.35 14.17 10.44
N ILE A 177 1.85 13.23 11.26
CA ILE A 177 2.24 11.82 11.19
C ILE A 177 1.97 11.28 9.79
N VAL A 178 0.75 11.47 9.27
CA VAL A 178 0.36 11.06 7.91
C VAL A 178 1.26 11.72 6.87
N LYS A 179 1.55 13.02 7.00
CA LYS A 179 2.42 13.74 6.05
C LYS A 179 3.83 13.14 5.99
N VAL A 180 4.44 12.88 7.15
CA VAL A 180 5.78 12.28 7.24
C VAL A 180 5.75 10.87 6.65
N PHE A 181 4.75 10.08 7.03
CA PHE A 181 4.59 8.72 6.54
C PHE A 181 4.41 8.67 5.02
N TYR A 182 3.59 9.55 4.41
CA TYR A 182 3.41 9.59 2.95
C TYR A 182 4.73 9.88 2.21
N SER A 183 5.55 10.78 2.75
CA SER A 183 6.87 11.09 2.18
C SER A 183 7.80 9.88 2.27
N PHE A 184 7.81 9.20 3.41
CA PHE A 184 8.58 7.97 3.63
C PHE A 184 8.09 6.84 2.72
N ALA A 185 6.80 6.55 2.72
CA ALA A 185 6.17 5.47 1.95
C ALA A 185 6.47 5.58 0.46
N LYS A 186 6.41 6.78 -0.12
CA LYS A 186 6.77 6.99 -1.53
C LYS A 186 8.18 6.49 -1.86
N HIS A 187 9.16 6.79 -1.00
CA HIS A 187 10.57 6.55 -1.30
C HIS A 187 11.07 5.22 -0.78
N TYR A 188 10.73 4.84 0.44
CA TYR A 188 11.19 3.60 1.05
C TYR A 188 10.26 2.42 0.80
N ILE A 189 8.95 2.60 0.78
CA ILE A 189 8.03 1.50 0.43
C ILE A 189 7.98 1.35 -1.08
N GLY A 190 7.77 2.45 -1.82
CA GLY A 190 7.72 2.41 -3.29
C GLY A 190 9.09 2.16 -3.93
N PHE A 191 9.96 3.17 -3.92
CA PHE A 191 11.20 3.13 -4.69
C PHE A 191 12.24 2.14 -4.16
N PHE A 192 12.58 2.17 -2.87
CA PHE A 192 13.65 1.33 -2.32
C PHE A 192 13.37 -0.16 -2.53
N LEU A 193 12.15 -0.61 -2.23
CA LEU A 193 11.75 -2.01 -2.45
C LEU A 193 11.79 -2.38 -3.94
N ASN A 194 11.34 -1.50 -4.83
CA ASN A 194 11.44 -1.75 -6.27
C ASN A 194 12.91 -1.80 -6.72
N TYR A 195 13.78 -0.94 -6.21
CA TYR A 195 15.19 -0.90 -6.59
C TYR A 195 15.97 -2.14 -6.10
N ILE A 196 15.73 -2.58 -4.87
CA ILE A 196 16.40 -3.78 -4.35
C ILE A 196 15.93 -5.04 -5.08
N ARG A 197 14.64 -5.12 -5.46
CA ARG A 197 14.13 -6.18 -6.34
C ARG A 197 14.75 -6.09 -7.73
N PHE A 198 14.79 -4.89 -8.30
CA PHE A 198 15.37 -4.63 -9.61
C PHE A 198 16.83 -5.10 -9.68
N LEU A 199 17.64 -4.86 -8.65
CA LEU A 199 19.02 -5.34 -8.61
C LEU A 199 19.18 -6.81 -8.20
N GLY A 200 18.09 -7.53 -7.91
CA GLY A 200 18.14 -8.93 -7.46
C GLY A 200 18.78 -9.12 -6.09
N ARG A 201 18.69 -8.11 -5.21
CA ARG A 201 19.36 -8.09 -3.89
C ARG A 201 18.42 -8.47 -2.72
N ILE A 202 17.29 -9.11 -3.00
CA ILE A 202 16.32 -9.55 -1.98
C ILE A 202 16.68 -10.97 -1.54
N THR A 203 16.87 -11.17 -0.24
CA THR A 203 17.00 -12.49 0.39
C THR A 203 15.63 -13.11 0.70
N PRO A 204 15.54 -14.43 1.00
CA PRO A 204 14.30 -15.04 1.46
C PRO A 204 13.72 -14.38 2.74
N GLU A 205 14.59 -13.99 3.68
CA GLU A 205 14.22 -13.29 4.91
C GLU A 205 13.66 -11.89 4.61
N ASP A 206 14.26 -11.20 3.64
CA ASP A 206 13.78 -9.91 3.15
C ASP A 206 12.38 -10.04 2.55
N GLN A 207 12.15 -11.07 1.74
CA GLN A 207 10.87 -11.31 1.10
C GLN A 207 9.73 -11.44 2.11
N LYS A 208 9.96 -12.10 3.24
CA LYS A 208 8.99 -12.18 4.34
C LYS A 208 8.66 -10.80 4.89
N THR A 209 9.68 -10.03 5.24
CA THR A 209 9.50 -8.68 5.76
C THR A 209 8.77 -7.77 4.77
N ILE A 210 9.13 -7.85 3.49
CA ILE A 210 8.47 -7.13 2.39
C ILE A 210 6.99 -7.48 2.30
N HIS A 211 6.62 -8.77 2.32
CA HIS A 211 5.21 -9.17 2.31
C HIS A 211 4.44 -8.59 3.51
N GLY A 212 5.05 -8.53 4.70
CA GLY A 212 4.49 -7.83 5.86
C GLY A 212 4.24 -6.34 5.60
N ILE A 213 5.20 -5.65 4.99
CA ILE A 213 5.07 -4.23 4.57
C ILE A 213 3.94 -4.05 3.55
N LEU A 214 3.80 -4.97 2.58
CA LEU A 214 2.74 -4.88 1.57
C LEU A 214 1.35 -5.13 2.17
N ILE A 215 1.20 -6.12 3.06
CA ILE A 215 -0.06 -6.41 3.74
C ILE A 215 -0.48 -5.20 4.59
N THR A 216 0.42 -4.63 5.37
CA THR A 216 0.14 -3.40 6.13
C THR A 216 -0.15 -2.21 5.23
N SER A 217 0.51 -2.09 4.07
CA SER A 217 0.19 -1.07 3.06
C SER A 217 -1.22 -1.22 2.49
N SER A 218 -1.70 -2.46 2.29
CA SER A 218 -3.08 -2.73 1.86
C SER A 218 -4.10 -2.26 2.90
N TYR A 219 -3.76 -2.38 4.19
CA TYR A 219 -4.58 -1.81 5.25
C TYR A 219 -4.67 -0.28 5.11
N MET A 220 -3.52 0.38 4.92
CA MET A 220 -3.45 1.83 4.84
C MET A 220 -4.14 2.43 3.61
N THR A 221 -4.11 1.75 2.45
CA THR A 221 -4.77 2.25 1.24
C THR A 221 -6.24 1.89 1.17
N THR A 222 -6.64 0.73 1.68
CA THR A 222 -7.97 0.18 1.37
C THR A 222 -8.85 0.04 2.61
N ILE A 223 -8.34 -0.54 3.71
CA ILE A 223 -9.09 -0.65 4.97
C ILE A 223 -9.36 0.72 5.59
N ALA A 224 -8.45 1.67 5.40
CA ALA A 224 -8.63 3.07 5.77
C ALA A 224 -9.94 3.71 5.29
N LEU A 225 -10.36 3.43 4.04
CA LEU A 225 -11.63 3.91 3.50
C LEU A 225 -12.83 3.22 4.15
N PHE A 226 -12.68 1.95 4.54
CA PHE A 226 -13.68 1.23 5.32
C PHE A 226 -13.83 1.83 6.72
N LEU A 227 -12.73 2.12 7.43
CA LEU A 227 -12.76 2.83 8.72
C LEU A 227 -13.44 4.19 8.60
N HIS A 228 -13.20 4.91 7.50
CA HIS A 228 -13.92 6.16 7.22
C HIS A 228 -15.43 5.95 7.09
N THR A 229 -15.85 4.90 6.39
CA THR A 229 -17.26 4.54 6.25
C THR A 229 -17.89 4.17 7.60
N LEU A 230 -17.17 3.42 8.45
CA LEU A 230 -17.63 3.09 9.81
C LEU A 230 -17.82 4.33 10.68
N LYS A 231 -16.89 5.31 10.59
CA LYS A 231 -17.04 6.62 11.24
C LYS A 231 -18.27 7.35 10.73
N PHE A 232 -18.45 7.43 9.41
CA PHE A 232 -19.58 8.12 8.82
C PHE A 232 -20.93 7.52 9.27
N LYS A 233 -20.99 6.19 9.40
CA LYS A 233 -22.17 5.48 9.93
C LYS A 233 -22.34 5.59 11.45
N GLY A 234 -21.41 6.24 12.16
CA GLY A 234 -21.43 6.35 13.62
C GLY A 234 -21.09 5.06 14.36
N TRP A 235 -20.61 4.02 13.67
CA TRP A 235 -20.23 2.75 14.30
C TRP A 235 -18.86 2.83 14.98
N LEU A 236 -18.03 3.80 14.58
CA LEU A 236 -16.70 4.03 15.15
C LEU A 236 -16.51 5.52 15.46
N GLY A 237 -15.99 5.82 16.64
CA GLY A 237 -15.64 7.19 17.01
C GLY A 237 -14.52 7.76 16.12
N PRO A 238 -14.51 9.07 15.81
CA PRO A 238 -13.51 9.67 14.93
C PRO A 238 -12.05 9.45 15.40
N ARG A 239 -11.79 9.56 16.71
CA ARG A 239 -10.45 9.29 17.28
C ARG A 239 -10.08 7.82 17.18
N THR A 240 -10.99 6.92 17.56
CA THR A 240 -10.76 5.46 17.50
C THR A 240 -10.43 5.02 16.09
N ALA A 241 -11.14 5.54 15.09
CA ALA A 241 -10.88 5.24 13.69
C ALA A 241 -9.53 5.80 13.20
N THR A 242 -9.13 6.97 13.70
CA THR A 242 -7.80 7.55 13.42
C THR A 242 -6.70 6.69 14.01
N VAL A 243 -6.83 6.30 15.28
CA VAL A 243 -5.85 5.44 15.96
C VAL A 243 -5.78 4.06 15.30
N ALA A 244 -6.92 3.47 14.92
CA ALA A 244 -6.95 2.21 14.18
C ALA A 244 -6.20 2.34 12.84
N TYR A 245 -6.42 3.43 12.12
CA TYR A 245 -5.71 3.73 10.88
C TYR A 245 -4.18 3.86 11.10
N GLU A 246 -3.77 4.67 12.06
CA GLU A 246 -2.36 4.93 12.37
C GLU A 246 -1.65 3.72 13.00
N GLY A 247 -2.38 2.78 13.60
CA GLY A 247 -1.83 1.53 14.11
C GLY A 247 -1.06 0.75 13.03
N ALA A 248 -1.48 0.82 11.77
CA ALA A 248 -0.75 0.23 10.66
C ALA A 248 0.63 0.88 10.43
N TYR A 249 0.80 2.17 10.77
CA TYR A 249 2.11 2.84 10.67
C TYR A 249 3.11 2.26 11.67
N LEU A 250 2.66 1.94 12.89
CA LEU A 250 3.51 1.33 13.91
C LEU A 250 3.93 -0.09 13.51
N ILE A 251 3.01 -0.88 12.96
CA ILE A 251 3.32 -2.21 12.45
C ILE A 251 4.29 -2.12 11.26
N THR A 252 4.08 -1.15 10.35
CA THR A 252 4.98 -0.90 9.23
C THR A 252 6.37 -0.50 9.73
N ALA A 253 6.46 0.38 10.73
CA ALA A 253 7.72 0.78 11.34
C ALA A 253 8.45 -0.42 11.99
N TRP A 254 7.71 -1.33 12.63
CA TRP A 254 8.28 -2.57 13.14
C TRP A 254 8.86 -3.45 12.02
N PHE A 255 8.19 -3.59 10.88
CA PHE A 255 8.79 -4.29 9.73
C PHE A 255 10.05 -3.61 9.21
N TYR A 256 10.06 -2.27 9.11
CA TYR A 256 11.27 -1.54 8.73
C TYR A 256 12.41 -1.69 9.73
N TRP A 257 12.11 -1.83 11.02
CA TRP A 257 13.09 -2.17 12.03
C TRP A 257 13.74 -3.53 11.76
N GLN A 258 12.95 -4.56 11.44
CA GLN A 258 13.47 -5.87 11.04
C GLN A 258 14.27 -5.79 9.72
N PHE A 259 13.93 -4.83 8.85
CA PHE A 259 14.56 -4.61 7.55
C PHE A 259 15.84 -3.76 7.61
N LEU A 260 16.26 -3.28 8.79
CA LEU A 260 17.40 -2.37 8.93
C LEU A 260 18.72 -2.97 8.43
N GLY A 261 18.95 -4.27 8.67
CA GLY A 261 20.16 -4.95 8.18
C GLY A 261 20.29 -4.87 6.66
N THR A 262 19.18 -5.07 5.96
CA THR A 262 19.08 -5.02 4.49
C THR A 262 19.24 -3.60 3.97
N ILE A 263 18.68 -2.61 4.67
CA ILE A 263 18.90 -1.20 4.36
C ILE A 263 20.38 -0.82 4.53
N ALA A 264 21.03 -1.28 5.60
CA ALA A 264 22.45 -1.04 5.85
C ALA A 264 23.36 -1.78 4.85
N ALA A 265 22.95 -2.94 4.35
CA ALA A 265 23.67 -3.64 3.28
C ALA A 265 23.51 -2.97 1.90
N ASN A 266 22.52 -2.07 1.75
CA ASN A 266 22.19 -1.38 0.51
C ASN A 266 22.14 0.14 0.70
N LEU A 267 23.17 0.70 1.35
CA LEU A 267 23.26 2.15 1.60
C LEU A 267 23.23 2.98 0.33
N ASP A 268 23.74 2.45 -0.78
CA ASP A 268 23.63 3.08 -2.11
C ASP A 268 22.16 3.36 -2.47
N LEU A 269 21.28 2.34 -2.37
CA LEU A 269 19.86 2.48 -2.65
C LEU A 269 19.14 3.34 -1.60
N ALA A 270 19.53 3.22 -0.33
CA ALA A 270 18.94 4.00 0.75
C ALA A 270 19.23 5.50 0.57
N LEU A 271 20.46 5.86 0.17
CA LEU A 271 20.84 7.22 -0.14
C LEU A 271 20.10 7.77 -1.37
N LEU A 272 19.92 6.97 -2.42
CA LEU A 272 19.10 7.37 -3.57
C LEU A 272 17.64 7.64 -3.14
N CYS A 273 17.08 6.84 -2.24
CA CYS A 273 15.73 7.08 -1.73
C CYS A 273 15.66 8.33 -0.84
N PHE A 274 16.69 8.57 -0.02
CA PHE A 274 16.80 9.75 0.83
C PHE A 274 16.95 11.04 0.01
N ILE A 275 17.86 11.07 -0.97
CA ILE A 275 18.01 12.20 -1.90
C ILE A 275 16.71 12.44 -2.64
N GLY A 276 16.06 11.37 -3.11
CA GLY A 276 14.74 11.48 -3.72
C GLY A 276 13.71 12.13 -2.78
N MET A 277 13.68 11.70 -1.52
CA MET A 277 12.78 12.27 -0.52
C MET A 277 13.01 13.77 -0.32
N VAL A 278 14.26 14.23 -0.30
CA VAL A 278 14.61 15.66 -0.23
C VAL A 278 14.22 16.40 -1.51
N LEU A 279 14.51 15.83 -2.68
CA LEU A 279 14.18 16.40 -3.99
C LEU A 279 12.67 16.41 -4.29
N ASN A 280 11.85 15.72 -3.51
CA ASN A 280 10.39 15.78 -3.61
C ASN A 280 9.85 17.20 -3.35
N PHE A 281 10.64 18.08 -2.75
CA PHE A 281 10.34 19.51 -2.56
C PHE A 281 10.96 20.42 -3.63
N ALA A 282 11.76 19.87 -4.55
CA ALA A 282 12.39 20.61 -5.63
C ALA A 282 11.45 20.80 -6.85
N PRO A 283 11.78 21.71 -7.78
CA PRO A 283 11.07 21.83 -9.05
C PRO A 283 11.00 20.50 -9.83
N LYS A 284 9.89 20.27 -10.52
CA LYS A 284 9.63 19.01 -11.25
C LYS A 284 10.74 18.61 -12.23
N GLY A 285 11.36 19.57 -12.91
CA GLY A 285 12.47 19.30 -13.84
C GLY A 285 13.67 18.65 -13.15
N ILE A 286 14.01 19.09 -11.93
CA ILE A 286 15.10 18.51 -11.13
C ILE A 286 14.74 17.08 -10.73
N TRP A 287 13.50 16.85 -10.30
CA TRP A 287 13.01 15.51 -10.01
C TRP A 287 13.08 14.58 -11.22
N HIS A 288 12.72 15.05 -12.41
CA HIS A 288 12.77 14.27 -13.64
C HIS A 288 14.21 13.89 -14.03
N ALA A 289 15.12 14.87 -14.00
CA ALA A 289 16.55 14.64 -14.25
C ALA A 289 17.13 13.65 -13.24
N TYR A 290 16.76 13.77 -11.96
CA TYR A 290 17.16 12.84 -10.92
C TYR A 290 16.68 11.40 -11.20
N GLN A 291 15.42 11.22 -11.58
CA GLN A 291 14.88 9.90 -11.91
C GLN A 291 15.55 9.29 -13.15
N ALA A 292 15.86 10.10 -14.16
CA ALA A 292 16.62 9.65 -15.33
C ALA A 292 18.03 9.19 -14.95
N PHE A 293 18.70 9.93 -14.04
CA PHE A 293 19.99 9.52 -13.47
C PHE A 293 19.89 8.20 -12.70
N VAL A 294 18.91 8.06 -11.80
CA VAL A 294 18.71 6.83 -11.01
C VAL A 294 18.46 5.63 -11.92
N LEU A 295 17.62 5.80 -12.96
CA LEU A 295 17.40 4.79 -13.98
C LEU A 295 18.71 4.37 -14.65
N ALA A 296 19.49 5.31 -15.17
CA ALA A 296 20.76 5.01 -15.83
C ALA A 296 21.76 4.33 -14.89
N TYR A 297 21.88 4.81 -13.66
CA TYR A 297 22.76 4.24 -12.64
C TYR A 297 22.38 2.80 -12.27
N LEU A 298 21.10 2.54 -11.93
CA LEU A 298 20.67 1.20 -11.55
C LEU A 298 20.72 0.23 -12.74
N TRP A 299 20.43 0.71 -13.95
CA TRP A 299 20.56 -0.10 -15.16
C TRP A 299 22.01 -0.52 -15.40
N HIS A 300 22.96 0.42 -15.25
CA HIS A 300 24.38 0.13 -15.33
C HIS A 300 24.82 -0.84 -14.22
N ALA A 301 24.42 -0.61 -12.97
CA ALA A 301 24.76 -1.48 -11.84
C ALA A 301 24.27 -2.92 -12.05
N ARG A 302 23.04 -3.09 -12.57
CA ARG A 302 22.48 -4.41 -12.92
C ARG A 302 23.32 -5.11 -14.00
N ALA A 303 23.70 -4.39 -15.07
CA ALA A 303 24.50 -4.94 -16.16
C ALA A 303 25.91 -5.36 -15.69
N SER A 304 26.53 -4.57 -14.83
CA SER A 304 27.85 -4.87 -14.26
C SER A 304 27.81 -6.07 -13.32
N ALA A 305 26.74 -6.27 -12.56
CA ALA A 305 26.56 -7.45 -11.71
C ALA A 305 26.45 -8.75 -12.52
N THR A 306 25.78 -8.73 -13.68
CA THR A 306 25.69 -9.89 -14.58
C THR A 306 26.99 -10.23 -15.29
N SER A 307 27.94 -9.28 -15.38
CA SER A 307 29.25 -9.50 -15.99
C SER A 307 30.29 -10.12 -15.06
N MET A 308 29.99 -10.26 -13.76
CA MET A 308 30.87 -11.00 -12.85
C MET A 308 30.71 -12.51 -13.10
N PRO A 309 31.80 -13.25 -13.41
CA PRO A 309 31.73 -14.69 -13.60
C PRO A 309 31.20 -15.34 -12.31
N VAL A 310 30.19 -16.20 -12.49
CA VAL A 310 29.46 -16.95 -11.45
C VAL A 310 30.40 -17.73 -10.50
N SER A 311 31.67 -17.91 -10.88
CA SER A 311 32.69 -18.62 -10.11
C SER A 311 33.26 -17.89 -8.88
N THR A 312 32.83 -16.66 -8.57
CA THR A 312 33.38 -15.89 -7.43
C THR A 312 32.35 -15.45 -6.38
N LEU A 313 31.06 -15.70 -6.61
CA LEU A 313 30.07 -15.57 -5.56
C LEU A 313 30.19 -16.78 -4.63
N PRO A 314 30.31 -16.61 -3.30
CA PRO A 314 30.13 -17.73 -2.38
C PRO A 314 28.79 -18.40 -2.72
N PRO A 315 28.71 -19.74 -2.72
CA PRO A 315 27.54 -20.47 -3.20
C PRO A 315 26.31 -20.03 -2.41
N LEU A 316 25.62 -19.04 -2.95
CA LEU A 316 24.29 -18.61 -2.53
C LEU A 316 23.39 -19.72 -3.02
N LEU A 317 23.20 -20.72 -2.15
CA LEU A 317 22.12 -21.69 -2.18
C LEU A 317 21.74 -22.09 -3.60
N SER A 318 22.55 -22.94 -4.20
CA SER A 318 22.05 -23.88 -5.20
C SER A 318 20.92 -24.67 -4.53
N LEU A 319 19.71 -24.13 -4.55
CA LEU A 319 18.51 -24.91 -4.29
C LEU A 319 18.55 -26.02 -5.34
N PRO A 320 18.70 -27.29 -4.92
CA PRO A 320 18.69 -28.38 -5.88
C PRO A 320 17.37 -28.31 -6.64
N ALA A 321 17.43 -28.56 -7.94
CA ALA A 321 16.29 -28.74 -8.83
C ALA A 321 15.49 -30.01 -8.44
N MET A 322 14.97 -30.02 -7.22
CA MET A 322 14.27 -31.13 -6.61
C MET A 322 12.88 -30.62 -6.19
N ILE A 323 12.00 -30.50 -7.18
CA ILE A 323 10.53 -30.75 -7.15
C ILE A 323 10.12 -30.83 -8.63
N MET A 324 10.48 -31.94 -9.26
CA MET A 324 9.70 -32.55 -10.34
C MET A 324 9.77 -34.05 -10.09
N GLY A 325 8.94 -34.50 -9.16
CA GLY A 325 8.83 -35.89 -8.74
C GLY A 325 7.45 -36.12 -8.14
N GLN A 326 6.54 -36.58 -8.99
CA GLN A 326 5.41 -37.47 -8.69
C GLN A 326 4.48 -37.10 -7.51
N ALA A 327 3.32 -36.54 -7.86
CA ALA A 327 2.02 -36.95 -7.33
C ALA A 327 0.96 -36.71 -8.41
#